data_AF-A0A944BR25-F1
#
_entry.id   AF-A0A944BR25-F1
#
_cell.length_a   1.000
_cell.length_b   1.000
_cell.length_c   1.000
_cell.angle_alpha   90.00
_cell.angle_beta   90.00
_cell.angle_gamma   90.00
#
_symmetry.space_group_name_H-M   'P 1'
#
loop_
_entity.id
_entity.type
_entity.pdbx_description
1 polymer ?
#
loop_
_entity_poly.entity_id
_entity_poly.type
_entity_poly.pdbx_seq_one_letter_code
_entity_poly.pdbx_strand_id
1 'polypeptide(L)'
;MKEKATIFDYARMCKHFDDNCQECPIFYKQTETGLSCEKFIRNCPDKANEIILNWCKEHPVETRQDKFLKMFPNAALLNRILKICPEEIDIVSGINCGKQSCDTCRKNYWLAEV
;
A
#
# COMPACT_ATOMS: atom_id res chain seq x y z
N MET A 1 -4.55 16.01 14.71
CA MET A 1 -3.63 14.92 15.08
C MET A 1 -2.55 14.82 14.01
N LYS A 2 -1.29 14.59 14.37
CA LYS A 2 -0.25 14.29 13.37
C LYS A 2 -0.53 12.91 12.78
N GLU A 3 -0.48 12.81 11.45
CA GLU A 3 -0.58 11.55 10.71
C GLU A 3 0.55 10.60 11.14
N LYS A 4 0.24 9.30 11.24
CA LYS A 4 1.18 8.28 11.68
C LYS A 4 1.31 7.19 10.63
N ALA A 5 2.53 6.97 10.15
CA ALA A 5 2.90 5.82 9.36
C ALA A 5 2.61 4.54 10.15
N THR A 6 2.12 3.54 9.45
CA THR A 6 1.84 2.21 9.97
C THR A 6 3.01 1.27 9.73
N ILE A 7 2.97 0.10 10.37
CA ILE A 7 3.93 -0.97 10.08
C ILE A 7 3.82 -1.47 8.63
N PHE A 8 2.63 -1.36 8.01
CA PHE A 8 2.43 -1.72 6.61
C PHE A 8 3.13 -0.73 5.67
N ASP A 9 3.11 0.56 5.97
CA ASP A 9 3.83 1.58 5.20
C ASP A 9 5.34 1.33 5.23
N TYR A 10 5.87 1.00 6.40
CA TYR A 10 7.28 0.60 6.54
C TYR A 10 7.62 -0.67 5.75
N ALA A 11 6.79 -1.71 5.86
CA ALA A 11 7.00 -2.97 5.14
C ALA A 11 6.96 -2.76 3.61
N ARG A 12 6.07 -1.90 3.12
CA ARG A 12 5.97 -1.53 1.71
C ARG A 12 7.21 -0.82 1.21
N MET A 13 7.71 0.15 1.97
CA MET A 13 8.98 0.82 1.69
C MET A 13 10.14 -0.18 1.67
N CYS A 14 10.22 -1.08 2.66
CA CYS A 14 11.25 -2.11 2.73
C CYS A 14 11.24 -3.02 1.51
N LYS A 15 10.06 -3.48 1.09
CA LYS A 15 9.87 -4.32 -0.11
C LYS A 15 10.26 -3.60 -1.40
N HIS A 16 10.04 -2.29 -1.48
CA HIS A 16 10.46 -1.50 -2.65
C HIS A 16 11.98 -1.47 -2.82
N PHE A 17 12.72 -1.44 -1.70
CA PHE A 17 14.19 -1.37 -1.69
C PHE A 17 14.87 -2.71 -1.34
N ASP A 18 14.18 -3.85 -1.45
CA ASP A 18 14.61 -5.15 -0.92
C ASP A 18 16.09 -5.47 -1.27
N ASP A 19 16.45 -5.32 -2.55
CA ASP A 19 17.83 -5.53 -3.03
C ASP A 19 18.73 -4.28 -2.95
N ASN A 20 18.14 -3.08 -2.77
CA ASN A 20 18.81 -1.79 -2.86
C ASN A 20 18.66 -0.94 -1.59
N CYS A 21 18.81 -1.56 -0.42
CA CYS A 21 18.67 -0.88 0.88
C CYS A 21 19.56 0.37 1.05
N GLN A 22 20.64 0.53 0.27
CA GLN A 22 21.49 1.74 0.32
C GLN A 22 20.73 3.00 -0.15
N GLU A 23 19.74 2.85 -1.03
CA GLU A 23 18.92 3.94 -1.57
C GLU A 23 17.70 4.25 -0.69
N CYS A 24 17.40 3.38 0.29
CA CYS A 24 16.28 3.59 1.21
C CYS A 24 16.49 4.84 2.09
N PRO A 25 15.50 5.75 2.18
CA PRO A 25 15.59 6.96 3.00
C PRO A 25 15.84 6.75 4.51
N ILE A 26 15.52 5.56 5.04
CA ILE A 26 15.76 5.20 6.45
C ILE A 26 17.14 4.56 6.65
N PHE A 27 17.88 4.30 5.58
CA PHE A 27 19.18 3.65 5.67
C PHE A 27 20.14 4.44 6.56
N TYR A 28 20.93 3.73 7.38
CA TYR A 28 21.72 4.33 8.46
C TYR A 28 22.73 5.38 7.99
N LYS A 29 23.19 5.28 6.74
CA LYS A 29 24.08 6.29 6.13
C LYS A 29 23.31 7.54 5.68
N GLN A 30 22.04 7.41 5.30
CA GLN A 30 21.20 8.54 4.89
C GLN A 30 20.67 9.33 6.10
N THR A 31 20.51 8.67 7.25
CA THR A 31 20.01 9.33 8.47
C THR A 31 21.10 9.94 9.34
N GLU A 32 22.38 9.75 9.00
CA GLU A 32 23.57 10.18 9.77
C GLU A 32 23.62 9.66 11.22
N THR A 33 22.73 8.72 11.57
CA THR A 33 22.63 8.18 12.93
C THR A 33 23.52 6.96 13.17
N GLY A 34 23.94 6.28 12.09
CA GLY A 34 24.63 4.99 12.19
C GLY A 34 23.75 3.86 12.76
N LEU A 35 22.44 4.08 12.92
CA LEU A 35 21.50 3.10 13.48
C LEU A 35 20.87 2.25 12.37
N SER A 36 20.76 0.94 12.58
CA SER A 36 19.92 0.08 11.74
C SER A 36 18.47 0.59 11.71
N CYS A 37 17.71 0.24 10.67
CA CYS A 37 16.32 0.72 10.48
C CYS A 37 15.46 0.53 11.74
N GLU A 38 15.51 -0.65 12.36
CA GLU A 38 14.78 -0.94 13.60
C GLU A 38 15.20 -0.03 14.77
N LYS A 39 16.50 0.18 14.95
CA LYS A 39 17.03 1.06 16.00
C LYS A 39 16.67 2.52 15.73
N PHE A 40 16.68 2.94 14.48
CA PHE A 40 16.28 4.28 14.06
C PHE A 40 14.80 4.53 14.32
N ILE A 41 13.91 3.61 13.93
CA ILE A 41 12.47 3.70 14.18
C ILE A 41 12.18 3.79 15.68
N ARG A 42 12.87 2.97 16.49
CA ARG A 42 12.69 2.96 17.95
C ARG A 42 13.22 4.22 18.63
N ASN A 43 14.39 4.71 18.23
CA ASN A 43 15.09 5.81 18.91
C ASN A 43 14.71 7.19 18.34
N CYS A 44 14.20 7.26 17.11
CA CYS A 44 13.83 8.49 16.40
C CYS A 44 12.45 8.35 15.72
N PRO A 45 11.38 7.98 16.45
CA PRO A 45 10.09 7.63 15.87
C PRO A 45 9.45 8.77 15.07
N ASP A 46 9.58 10.03 15.52
CA ASP A 46 9.01 11.18 14.80
C ASP A 46 9.69 11.42 13.45
N LYS A 47 11.02 11.26 13.37
CA LYS A 47 11.77 11.37 12.10
C LYS A 47 11.48 10.20 11.18
N ALA A 48 11.43 8.98 11.73
CA ALA A 48 11.06 7.80 10.95
C ALA A 48 9.64 7.92 10.38
N ASN A 49 8.70 8.43 11.17
CA ASN A 49 7.34 8.72 10.72
C ASN A 49 7.30 9.69 9.55
N GLU A 50 8.03 10.81 9.64
CA GLU A 50 8.11 11.80 8.57
C GLU A 50 8.68 11.20 7.27
N ILE A 51 9.78 10.45 7.38
CA ILE A 51 10.43 9.81 6.22
C ILE A 51 9.48 8.82 5.54
N ILE A 52 8.84 7.93 6.30
CA ILE A 52 7.93 6.92 5.74
C ILE A 52 6.71 7.59 5.09
N LEU A 53 6.12 8.60 5.74
CA LEU A 53 4.97 9.31 5.18
C LEU A 53 5.32 10.07 3.91
N ASN A 54 6.49 10.71 3.84
CA ASN A 54 6.95 11.38 2.63
C ASN A 54 7.17 10.38 1.50
N TRP A 55 7.84 9.26 1.79
CA TRP A 55 7.99 8.18 0.81
C TRP A 55 6.64 7.65 0.32
N CYS A 56 5.65 7.48 1.20
CA CYS A 56 4.33 7.01 0.82
C CYS A 56 3.55 7.98 -0.07
N LYS A 57 3.77 9.29 0.07
CA LYS A 57 3.15 10.31 -0.81
C LYS A 57 3.73 10.26 -2.22
N GLU A 58 5.03 10.01 -2.34
CA GLU A 58 5.73 9.88 -3.62
C GLU A 58 5.44 8.52 -4.28
N HIS A 59 5.13 7.51 -3.47
CA HIS A 59 4.83 6.16 -3.91
C HIS A 59 3.40 5.81 -3.47
N PRO A 60 2.34 6.36 -4.09
CA PRO A 60 0.98 6.00 -3.74
C PRO A 60 0.74 4.50 -3.95
N VAL A 61 -0.09 3.90 -3.11
CA VAL A 61 -0.53 2.51 -3.29
C VAL A 61 -1.31 2.43 -4.59
N GLU A 62 -0.84 1.60 -5.53
CA GLU A 62 -1.60 1.33 -6.76
C GLU A 62 -2.49 0.10 -6.53
N THR A 63 -3.80 0.31 -6.61
CA THR A 63 -4.79 -0.76 -6.41
C THR A 63 -5.20 -1.39 -7.74
N ARG A 64 -5.82 -2.58 -7.68
CA ARG A 64 -6.48 -3.19 -8.86
C ARG A 64 -7.46 -2.21 -9.51
N GLN A 65 -8.19 -1.48 -8.68
CA GLN A 65 -9.12 -0.46 -9.14
C GLN A 65 -8.42 0.68 -9.88
N ASP A 66 -7.28 1.16 -9.39
CA ASP A 66 -6.54 2.24 -10.07
C ASP A 66 -6.06 1.79 -11.45
N LYS A 67 -5.52 0.56 -11.56
CA LYS A 67 -5.13 -0.02 -12.85
C LYS A 67 -6.32 -0.18 -13.79
N PHE A 68 -7.46 -0.66 -13.30
CA PHE A 68 -8.66 -0.85 -14.10
C PHE A 68 -9.27 0.47 -14.59
N LEU A 69 -9.36 1.49 -13.72
CA LEU A 69 -9.93 2.79 -14.07
C LEU A 69 -9.03 3.58 -15.03
N LYS A 70 -7.71 3.35 -15.04
CA LYS A 70 -6.82 3.89 -16.10
C LYS A 70 -7.20 3.38 -17.49
N MET A 71 -7.67 2.13 -17.60
CA MET A 71 -8.11 1.54 -18.87
C MET A 71 -9.58 1.89 -19.19
N PHE A 72 -10.43 1.94 -18.17
CA PHE A 72 -11.88 2.15 -18.31
C PHE A 72 -12.35 3.26 -17.36
N PRO A 73 -12.09 4.54 -17.68
CA PRO A 73 -12.31 5.66 -16.75
C PRO A 73 -13.78 5.89 -16.39
N ASN A 74 -14.70 5.43 -17.24
CA ASN A 74 -16.14 5.58 -17.05
C ASN A 74 -16.82 4.32 -16.49
N ALA A 75 -16.05 3.36 -15.96
CA ALA A 75 -16.60 2.16 -15.34
C ALA A 75 -17.50 2.51 -14.14
N ALA A 76 -18.60 1.78 -14.00
CA ALA A 76 -19.59 2.07 -12.95
C ALA A 76 -19.02 1.80 -11.55
N LEU A 77 -19.19 2.79 -10.66
CA LEU A 77 -18.80 2.71 -9.26
C LEU A 77 -20.03 2.64 -8.35
N LEU A 78 -19.95 1.86 -7.29
CA LEU A 78 -20.87 1.87 -6.15
C LEU A 78 -20.07 2.25 -4.91
N ASN A 79 -20.42 3.34 -4.23
CA ASN A 79 -19.68 3.83 -3.06
C ASN A 79 -18.17 4.01 -3.32
N ARG A 80 -17.81 4.55 -4.51
CA ARG A 80 -16.43 4.76 -5.00
C ARG A 80 -15.64 3.48 -5.29
N ILE A 81 -16.30 2.32 -5.37
CA ILE A 81 -15.67 1.04 -5.64
C ILE A 81 -16.26 0.46 -6.92
N LEU A 82 -15.44 -0.16 -7.76
CA LEU A 82 -15.90 -0.82 -8.99
C LEU A 82 -17.06 -1.78 -8.70
N LYS A 83 -18.17 -1.57 -9.42
CA LYS A 83 -19.40 -2.36 -9.24
C LYS A 83 -19.24 -3.81 -9.74
N ILE A 84 -18.26 -4.05 -10.60
CA ILE A 84 -17.97 -5.34 -11.21
C ILE A 84 -17.70 -6.39 -10.13
N CYS A 85 -18.32 -7.56 -10.28
CA CYS A 85 -18.10 -8.68 -9.38
C CYS A 85 -16.71 -9.30 -9.65
N PRO A 86 -15.84 -9.43 -8.64
CA PRO A 86 -14.52 -10.02 -8.84
C PRO A 86 -14.55 -11.45 -9.43
N GLU A 87 -15.52 -12.27 -9.04
CA GLU A 87 -15.66 -13.65 -9.56
C GLU A 87 -15.99 -13.70 -11.06
N GLU A 88 -16.59 -12.66 -11.64
CA GLU A 88 -16.93 -12.63 -13.05
C GLU A 88 -15.71 -12.37 -13.94
N ILE A 89 -14.66 -11.77 -13.39
CA ILE A 89 -13.49 -11.30 -14.16
C ILE A 89 -12.18 -12.00 -13.75
N ASP A 90 -12.13 -12.59 -12.56
CA ASP A 90 -10.93 -13.20 -11.98
C ASP A 90 -11.25 -14.60 -11.42
N ILE A 91 -11.69 -15.45 -12.34
CA ILE A 91 -12.17 -16.81 -12.09
C ILE A 91 -11.07 -17.70 -11.49
N VAL A 92 -9.81 -17.41 -11.79
CA VAL A 92 -8.65 -18.24 -11.40
C VAL A 92 -8.17 -17.93 -9.99
N SER A 93 -8.44 -16.73 -9.46
CA SER A 93 -7.95 -16.30 -8.14
C SER A 93 -8.63 -16.98 -6.95
N GLY A 94 -9.54 -17.93 -7.16
CA GLY A 94 -10.21 -18.67 -6.09
C GLY A 94 -11.07 -17.80 -5.18
N ILE A 95 -11.49 -16.63 -5.69
CA ILE A 95 -12.35 -15.70 -4.96
C ILE A 95 -13.67 -16.41 -4.68
N ASN A 96 -14.11 -16.34 -3.43
CA ASN A 96 -15.39 -16.88 -3.00
C ASN A 96 -16.20 -15.75 -2.36
N CYS A 97 -16.84 -14.94 -3.19
CA CYS A 97 -17.82 -13.95 -2.82
C CYS A 97 -19.03 -14.57 -2.09
N GLY A 98 -19.28 -15.88 -2.20
CA GLY A 98 -20.33 -16.58 -1.44
C GLY A 98 -20.11 -16.64 0.08
N LYS A 99 -18.89 -16.41 0.58
CA LYS A 99 -18.57 -16.40 2.02
C LYS A 99 -18.75 -15.04 2.71
N GLN A 100 -19.05 -13.98 1.95
CA GLN A 100 -19.11 -12.60 2.45
C GLN A 100 -20.17 -11.80 1.69
N SER A 101 -20.45 -10.56 2.12
CA SER A 101 -21.32 -9.69 1.33
C SER A 101 -20.63 -9.26 0.03
N CYS A 102 -21.41 -8.97 -1.01
CA CYS A 102 -20.88 -8.47 -2.28
C CYS A 102 -20.06 -7.17 -2.10
N ASP A 103 -20.47 -6.30 -1.16
CA ASP A 103 -19.74 -5.06 -0.86
C ASP A 103 -18.37 -5.34 -0.24
N THR A 104 -18.29 -6.29 0.70
CA THR A 104 -17.01 -6.70 1.29
C THR A 104 -16.13 -7.40 0.24
N CYS A 105 -16.71 -8.25 -0.62
CA CYS A 105 -15.98 -8.90 -1.70
C CYS A 105 -15.34 -7.88 -2.65
N ARG A 106 -16.13 -6.91 -3.14
CA ARG A 106 -15.64 -5.83 -4.00
C ARG A 106 -14.57 -4.99 -3.32
N LYS A 107 -14.78 -4.57 -2.07
CA LYS A 107 -13.80 -3.80 -1.28
C LYS A 107 -12.47 -4.51 -1.21
N ASN A 108 -12.47 -5.75 -0.75
CA ASN A 108 -11.24 -6.52 -0.54
C ASN A 108 -10.50 -6.80 -1.84
N TYR A 109 -11.23 -7.03 -2.93
CA TYR A 109 -10.61 -7.30 -4.22
C TYR A 109 -10.06 -6.03 -4.89
N TRP A 110 -10.90 -5.01 -5.04
CA TRP A 110 -10.61 -3.83 -5.85
C TRP A 110 -9.64 -2.86 -5.17
N LEU A 111 -9.68 -2.75 -3.84
CA LEU A 111 -8.79 -1.87 -3.08
C LEU A 111 -7.49 -2.55 -2.64
N ALA A 112 -7.28 -3.81 -3.03
CA ALA A 112 -6.00 -4.47 -2.78
C ALA A 112 -4.90 -3.87 -3.67
N GLU A 113 -3.73 -3.70 -3.06
CA GLU A 113 -2.49 -3.30 -3.72
C GLU A 113 -2.01 -4.38 -4.71
N VAL A 114 -1.43 -3.93 -5.83
CA VAL A 114 -0.91 -4.79 -6.92
C VAL A 114 0.44 -4.38 -7.46
#